data_AF-A0A9X3WZ02-F1
#
_entry.id   AF-A0A9X3WZ02-F1
#
_cell.length_a   1.000
_cell.length_b   1.000
_cell.length_c   1.000
_cell.angle_alpha   90.00
_cell.angle_beta   90.00
_cell.angle_gamma   90.00
#
_symmetry.space_group_name_H-M   'P 1'
#
loop_
_entity.id
_entity.type
_entity.pdbx_description
1 polymer ?
#
loop_
_entity_poly.entity_id
_entity_poly.type
_entity_poly.pdbx_seq_one_letter_code
_entity_poly.pdbx_strand_id
1 'polypeptide(L)'
;MMKPLLLCLALLASAAGCNRRPVNASPDGAVRELVERLRLVNGDPAAAKSAFELLSKRARGNLAERAQRYSAASGKTIAPEAMIVPSRFVVRFEPQRYAAQISGNHALVEIIGLGPEDHAQVACVFEDEAWRVDLPFPPLPPVQVRPGNN
;
A
#
# COMPACT_ATOMS: atom_id res chain seq x y z
N MET A 1 -61.12 -32.59 -4.82
CA MET A 1 -59.95 -33.46 -4.58
C MET A 1 -58.72 -32.72 -5.12
N MET A 2 -57.75 -32.38 -4.26
CA MET A 2 -56.31 -32.07 -4.49
C MET A 2 -55.90 -31.35 -5.82
N LYS A 3 -55.19 -30.21 -5.87
CA LYS A 3 -54.09 -29.64 -5.05
C LYS A 3 -53.83 -28.18 -5.49
N PRO A 4 -53.63 -27.21 -4.58
CA PRO A 4 -52.91 -25.97 -4.89
C PRO A 4 -51.44 -26.19 -4.53
N LEU A 5 -50.61 -26.58 -5.51
CA LEU A 5 -49.18 -26.83 -5.28
C LEU A 5 -48.36 -26.34 -6.47
N LEU A 6 -48.35 -25.03 -6.71
CA LEU A 6 -47.43 -24.39 -7.68
C LEU A 6 -47.18 -22.95 -7.22
N LEU A 7 -46.66 -22.79 -6.01
CA LEU A 7 -46.26 -21.49 -5.48
C LEU A 7 -45.01 -21.67 -4.61
N CYS A 8 -43.86 -22.00 -5.19
CA CYS A 8 -42.61 -22.06 -4.39
C CYS A 8 -41.27 -22.08 -5.16
N LEU A 9 -41.19 -21.69 -6.44
CA LEU A 9 -39.92 -21.86 -7.17
C LEU A 9 -39.57 -20.68 -8.09
N ALA A 10 -39.33 -19.50 -7.52
CA ALA A 10 -38.70 -18.40 -8.26
C ALA A 10 -38.02 -17.37 -7.34
N LEU A 11 -37.25 -17.81 -6.34
CA LEU A 11 -36.47 -16.87 -5.51
C LEU A 11 -35.11 -17.43 -5.07
N LEU A 12 -34.32 -17.92 -6.03
CA LEU A 12 -32.87 -18.09 -5.87
C LEU A 12 -32.18 -17.70 -7.17
N ALA A 13 -32.33 -16.44 -7.57
CA ALA A 13 -31.42 -15.82 -8.53
C ALA A 13 -30.11 -15.52 -7.78
N SER A 14 -29.18 -16.45 -7.94
CA SER A 14 -27.81 -16.43 -7.46
C SER A 14 -27.15 -15.06 -7.67
N ALA A 15 -26.99 -14.30 -6.59
CA ALA A 15 -26.05 -13.20 -6.51
C ALA A 15 -24.62 -13.77 -6.51
N ALA A 16 -24.19 -14.37 -7.62
CA ALA A 16 -22.79 -14.57 -7.93
C ALA A 16 -22.22 -13.21 -8.35
N GLY A 17 -22.18 -12.28 -7.39
CA GLY A 17 -21.35 -11.10 -7.52
C GLY A 17 -19.92 -11.61 -7.58
N CYS A 18 -19.25 -11.42 -8.72
CA CYS A 18 -17.82 -11.61 -8.86
C CYS A 18 -17.13 -10.69 -7.85
N ASN A 19 -16.96 -11.17 -6.61
CA ASN A 19 -16.23 -10.47 -5.57
C ASN A 19 -14.76 -10.58 -5.97
N ARG A 20 -14.31 -9.69 -6.85
CA ARG A 20 -12.92 -9.64 -7.30
C ARG A 20 -12.11 -9.36 -6.04
N ARG A 21 -11.39 -10.39 -5.58
CA ARG A 21 -10.64 -10.34 -4.33
C ARG A 21 -9.75 -9.09 -4.34
N PRO A 22 -9.75 -8.26 -3.28
CA PRO A 22 -8.91 -7.07 -3.23
C PRO A 22 -7.45 -7.43 -3.53
N VAL A 23 -6.76 -6.57 -4.29
CA VAL A 23 -5.37 -6.79 -4.71
C VAL A 23 -4.42 -6.95 -3.51
N ASN A 24 -4.74 -6.34 -2.38
CA ASN A 24 -4.00 -6.44 -1.12
C ASN A 24 -4.55 -7.52 -0.16
N ALA A 25 -5.34 -8.48 -0.67
CA ALA A 25 -5.75 -9.64 0.11
C ALA A 25 -4.63 -10.70 0.26
N SER A 26 -3.51 -10.53 -0.46
CA SER A 26 -2.25 -11.26 -0.25
C SER A 26 -1.06 -10.29 -0.17
N PRO A 27 0.06 -10.67 0.47
CA PRO A 27 1.23 -9.81 0.56
C PRO A 27 1.85 -9.50 -0.81
N ASP A 28 2.00 -10.52 -1.66
CA ASP A 28 2.56 -10.36 -3.01
C ASP A 28 1.68 -9.47 -3.89
N GLY A 29 0.35 -9.57 -3.75
CA GLY A 29 -0.60 -8.71 -4.44
C GLY A 29 -0.49 -7.25 -3.98
N ALA A 30 -0.34 -7.01 -2.67
CA ALA A 30 -0.14 -5.66 -2.13
C ALA A 30 1.15 -5.01 -2.66
N VAL A 31 2.25 -5.78 -2.74
CA VAL A 31 3.54 -5.29 -3.25
C VAL A 31 3.46 -5.03 -4.76
N ARG A 32 2.86 -5.93 -5.54
CA ARG A 32 2.66 -5.71 -6.98
C ARG A 32 1.84 -4.44 -7.24
N GLU A 33 0.72 -4.29 -6.53
CA GLU A 33 -0.12 -3.11 -6.66
C GLU A 33 0.65 -1.83 -6.32
N LEU A 34 1.45 -1.84 -5.25
CA LEU A 34 2.24 -0.69 -4.87
C LEU A 34 3.23 -0.30 -5.98
N VAL A 35 3.92 -1.26 -6.59
CA VAL A 35 4.83 -1.00 -7.73
C VAL A 35 4.09 -0.33 -8.88
N GLU A 36 2.91 -0.83 -9.25
CA GLU A 36 2.11 -0.21 -10.32
C GLU A 36 1.66 1.21 -9.97
N ARG A 37 1.19 1.45 -8.75
CA ARG A 37 0.79 2.79 -8.32
C ARG A 37 1.97 3.74 -8.31
N LEU A 38 3.15 3.31 -7.82
CA LEU A 38 4.36 4.13 -7.78
C LEU A 38 4.85 4.54 -9.18
N ARG A 39 4.67 3.69 -10.20
CA ARG A 39 4.96 4.06 -11.60
C ARG A 39 4.10 5.22 -12.11
N LEU A 40 2.89 5.38 -11.56
CA LEU A 40 1.90 6.39 -11.98
C LEU A 40 1.96 7.70 -11.17
N VAL A 41 2.67 7.74 -10.03
CA VAL A 41 2.73 8.95 -9.16
C VAL A 41 3.29 10.16 -9.92
N ASN A 42 4.19 9.94 -10.89
CA ASN A 42 4.63 10.97 -11.83
C ASN A 42 3.51 11.31 -12.83
N GLY A 43 2.59 12.20 -12.43
CA GLY A 43 1.55 12.74 -13.30
C GLY A 43 0.13 12.59 -12.79
N ASP A 44 -0.10 11.73 -11.78
CA ASP A 44 -1.42 11.54 -11.17
C ASP A 44 -1.39 11.65 -9.63
N PRO A 45 -1.92 12.73 -9.03
CA PRO A 45 -2.08 12.86 -7.59
C PRO A 45 -2.93 11.76 -6.94
N ALA A 46 -3.90 11.18 -7.67
CA ALA A 46 -4.72 10.08 -7.15
C ALA A 46 -3.90 8.78 -7.00
N ALA A 47 -2.88 8.60 -7.84
CA ALA A 47 -1.92 7.49 -7.70
C ALA A 47 -1.10 7.62 -6.41
N ALA A 48 -0.71 8.84 -6.02
CA ALA A 48 0.00 9.07 -4.76
C ALA A 48 -0.83 8.64 -3.55
N LYS A 49 -2.09 9.06 -3.50
CA LYS A 49 -3.02 8.67 -2.42
C LYS A 49 -3.21 7.15 -2.37
N SER A 50 -3.41 6.53 -3.53
CA SER A 50 -3.60 5.08 -3.61
C SER A 50 -2.36 4.30 -3.18
N ALA A 51 -1.17 4.75 -3.58
CA ALA A 51 0.09 4.16 -3.12
C ALA A 51 0.25 4.32 -1.60
N PHE A 52 -0.08 5.50 -1.07
CA PHE A 52 -0.04 5.78 0.37
C PHE A 52 -0.96 4.85 1.16
N GLU A 53 -2.15 4.55 0.67
CA GLU A 53 -3.10 3.63 1.30
C GLU A 53 -2.59 2.18 1.37
N LEU A 54 -1.69 1.77 0.47
CA LEU A 54 -1.07 0.43 0.51
C LEU A 54 0.04 0.31 1.56
N LEU A 55 0.50 1.42 2.14
CA LEU A 55 1.59 1.43 3.12
C LEU A 55 1.08 1.07 4.53
N SER A 56 1.96 0.45 5.33
CA SER A 56 1.71 0.17 6.74
C SER A 56 1.41 1.45 7.54
N LYS A 57 0.72 1.35 8.68
CA LYS A 57 0.49 2.48 9.60
C LYS A 57 1.80 3.14 10.00
N ARG A 58 2.85 2.35 10.23
CA ARG A 58 4.20 2.82 10.55
C ARG A 58 4.78 3.68 9.43
N ALA A 59 4.74 3.17 8.20
CA ALA A 59 5.21 3.87 7.01
C ALA A 59 4.42 5.16 6.76
N ARG A 60 3.09 5.11 6.84
CA ARG A 60 2.19 6.27 6.73
C ARG A 60 2.48 7.32 7.82
N GLY A 61 2.71 6.89 9.06
CA GLY A 61 3.08 7.76 10.17
C GLY A 61 4.39 8.51 9.94
N ASN A 62 5.41 7.83 9.39
CA ASN A 62 6.68 8.48 9.04
C ASN A 62 6.52 9.56 7.96
N LEU A 63 5.70 9.29 6.93
CA LEU A 63 5.39 10.27 5.88
C LEU A 63 4.55 11.43 6.41
N ALA A 64 3.62 11.17 7.33
CA ALA A 64 2.83 12.21 7.99
C ALA A 64 3.70 13.15 8.83
N GLU A 65 4.65 12.60 9.61
CA GLU A 65 5.58 13.40 10.38
C GLU A 65 6.48 14.25 9.47
N ARG A 66 6.93 13.70 8.34
CA ARG A 66 7.66 14.45 7.31
C ARG A 66 6.84 15.61 6.77
N ALA A 67 5.59 15.37 6.39
CA ALA A 67 4.68 16.38 5.90
C ALA A 67 4.47 17.50 6.92
N GLN A 68 4.21 17.14 8.19
CA GLN A 68 4.06 18.10 9.27
C GLN A 68 5.31 18.99 9.43
N ARG A 69 6.51 18.40 9.43
CA ARG A 69 7.77 19.16 9.57
C ARG A 69 8.03 20.06 8.38
N TYR A 70 7.77 19.59 7.17
CA TYR A 70 7.87 20.41 5.97
C TYR A 70 6.91 21.60 6.05
N SER A 71 5.66 21.37 6.45
CA SER A 71 4.66 22.43 6.59
C SER A 71 5.04 23.45 7.65
N ALA A 72 5.54 23.00 8.81
CA ALA A 72 6.02 23.89 9.86
C ALA A 72 7.22 24.75 9.41
N ALA A 73 8.13 24.18 8.61
CA ALA A 73 9.32 24.90 8.13
C ALA A 73 9.06 25.82 6.94
N SER A 74 8.13 25.46 6.05
CA SER A 74 7.87 26.18 4.79
C SER A 74 6.65 27.11 4.83
N GLY A 75 5.79 26.97 5.84
CA GLY A 75 4.47 27.61 5.90
C GLY A 75 3.45 27.03 4.90
N LYS A 76 3.81 26.02 4.10
CA LYS A 76 2.94 25.39 3.11
C LYS A 76 2.36 24.08 3.64
N THR A 77 1.04 24.00 3.73
CA THR A 77 0.36 22.75 4.09
C THR A 77 0.47 21.76 2.94
N ILE A 78 0.96 20.56 3.22
CA ILE A 78 1.00 19.47 2.26
C ILE A 78 0.49 18.18 2.90
N ALA A 79 -0.18 17.35 2.10
CA ALA A 79 -0.70 16.08 2.58
C ALA A 79 0.43 15.03 2.72
N PRO A 80 0.30 14.04 3.63
CA PRO A 80 1.28 12.97 3.80
C PRO A 80 1.60 12.21 2.51
N GLU A 81 0.60 11.92 1.67
CA GLU A 81 0.78 11.23 0.39
C GLU A 81 1.63 12.03 -0.61
N ALA A 82 1.67 13.36 -0.48
CA ALA A 82 2.53 14.22 -1.30
C ALA A 82 4.03 14.06 -0.94
N MET A 83 4.35 13.40 0.18
CA MET A 83 5.72 12.99 0.51
C MET A 83 6.20 11.77 -0.29
N ILE A 84 5.31 11.10 -1.04
CA ILE A 84 5.71 10.09 -2.02
C ILE A 84 6.28 10.83 -3.23
N VAL A 85 7.53 11.28 -3.12
CA VAL A 85 8.19 12.03 -4.18
C VAL A 85 8.69 11.06 -5.24
N PRO A 86 8.21 11.15 -6.49
CA PRO A 86 8.54 10.15 -7.52
C PRO A 86 10.03 9.98 -7.79
N SER A 87 10.81 11.06 -7.69
CA SER A 87 12.27 11.01 -7.88
C SER A 87 13.02 10.18 -6.83
N ARG A 88 12.35 9.80 -5.72
CA ARG A 88 12.92 8.97 -4.65
C ARG A 88 12.44 7.53 -4.68
N PHE A 89 11.43 7.21 -5.47
CA PHE A 89 10.92 5.85 -5.62
C PHE A 89 11.25 5.34 -7.03
N VAL A 90 12.37 4.62 -7.13
CA VAL A 90 12.83 4.03 -8.38
C VAL A 90 12.64 2.53 -8.33
N VAL A 91 11.90 1.99 -9.29
CA VAL A 91 11.88 0.55 -9.57
C VAL A 91 13.23 0.19 -10.18
N ARG A 92 14.05 -0.56 -9.44
CA ARG A 92 15.46 -0.83 -9.81
C ARG A 92 15.61 -1.82 -10.95
N PHE A 93 14.65 -2.73 -11.10
CA PHE A 93 14.58 -3.76 -12.13
C PHE A 93 13.12 -4.12 -12.39
N GLU A 94 12.82 -4.72 -13.54
CA GLU A 94 11.46 -5.13 -13.89
C GLU A 94 11.08 -6.45 -13.19
N PRO A 95 10.09 -6.45 -12.26
CA PRO A 95 9.70 -7.65 -11.54
C PRO A 95 9.10 -8.73 -12.45
N GLN A 96 9.58 -9.96 -12.34
CA GLN A 96 9.04 -11.12 -13.09
C GLN A 96 8.23 -12.04 -12.19
N ARG A 97 8.68 -12.22 -10.95
CA ARG A 97 8.05 -13.14 -9.99
C ARG A 97 8.00 -12.53 -8.61
N TYR A 98 6.92 -12.83 -7.90
CA TYR A 98 6.71 -12.50 -6.50
C TYR A 98 6.44 -13.79 -5.72
N ALA A 99 7.05 -13.96 -4.57
CA ALA A 99 6.82 -15.08 -3.68
C ALA A 99 6.73 -14.59 -2.23
N ALA A 100 5.62 -14.86 -1.55
CA ALA A 100 5.40 -14.45 -0.18
C ALA A 100 5.68 -15.59 0.80
N GLN A 101 6.45 -15.29 1.85
CA GLN A 101 6.59 -16.12 3.04
C GLN A 101 5.82 -15.45 4.19
N ILE A 102 4.72 -16.05 4.63
CA ILE A 102 3.84 -15.51 5.67
C ILE A 102 4.20 -16.13 7.02
N SER A 103 4.35 -15.29 8.04
CA SER A 103 4.56 -15.66 9.44
C SER A 103 3.62 -14.84 10.33
N GLY A 104 2.48 -15.44 10.68
CA GLY A 104 1.41 -14.76 11.43
C GLY A 104 0.91 -13.52 10.67
N ASN A 105 0.99 -12.36 11.32
CA ASN A 105 0.57 -11.07 10.74
C ASN A 105 1.67 -10.38 9.95
N HIS A 106 2.80 -11.03 9.70
CA HIS A 106 3.91 -10.47 8.93
C HIS A 106 4.19 -11.34 7.71
N ALA A 107 4.75 -10.75 6.67
CA ALA A 107 5.22 -11.48 5.52
C ALA A 107 6.46 -10.84 4.92
N LEU A 108 7.29 -11.67 4.29
CA LEU A 108 8.39 -11.23 3.44
C LEU A 108 8.07 -11.62 2.00
N VAL A 109 8.03 -10.63 1.11
CA VAL A 109 7.81 -10.84 -0.32
C VAL A 109 9.15 -10.77 -1.02
N GLU A 110 9.59 -11.91 -1.55
CA GLU A 110 10.71 -12.00 -2.47
C GLU A 110 10.25 -11.60 -3.88
N ILE A 111 11.02 -10.73 -4.52
CA ILE A 111 10.80 -10.23 -5.87
C ILE A 111 12.03 -10.59 -6.71
N ILE A 112 11.80 -11.26 -7.85
CA ILE A 112 12.85 -11.72 -8.76
C ILE A 112 12.61 -11.09 -10.13
N GLY A 113 13.65 -10.48 -10.72
CA GLY A 113 13.67 -9.92 -12.07
C GLY A 113 14.30 -10.87 -13.09
N LEU A 114 14.91 -10.32 -14.14
CA LEU A 114 15.49 -11.09 -15.25
C LEU A 114 16.99 -11.36 -15.06
N GLY A 115 17.71 -10.41 -14.47
CA GLY A 115 19.14 -10.53 -14.20
C GLY A 115 19.42 -11.36 -12.93
N PRO A 116 20.63 -11.94 -12.81
CA PRO A 116 21.03 -12.71 -11.63
C PRO A 116 21.10 -11.86 -10.35
N GLU A 117 21.25 -10.54 -10.47
CA GLU A 117 21.28 -9.59 -9.35
C GLU A 117 19.91 -8.93 -9.12
N ASP A 118 18.90 -9.22 -9.93
CA ASP A 118 17.57 -8.61 -9.86
C ASP A 118 16.74 -9.28 -8.77
N HIS A 119 17.14 -9.07 -7.51
CA HIS A 119 16.48 -9.65 -6.36
C HIS A 119 16.20 -8.57 -5.32
N ALA A 120 14.99 -8.60 -4.74
CA ALA A 120 14.60 -7.72 -3.65
C ALA A 120 13.68 -8.44 -2.66
N GLN A 121 13.72 -8.00 -1.40
CA GLN A 121 12.81 -8.46 -0.36
C GLN A 121 12.04 -7.27 0.21
N VAL A 122 10.72 -7.41 0.32
CA VAL A 122 9.83 -6.36 0.80
C VAL A 122 8.99 -6.90 1.96
N ALA A 123 9.11 -6.27 3.12
CA ALA A 123 8.33 -6.61 4.29
C ALA A 123 6.87 -6.15 4.14
N CYS A 124 5.95 -6.95 4.64
CA CYS A 124 4.52 -6.65 4.71
C CYS A 124 3.97 -6.98 6.09
N VAL A 125 2.91 -6.28 6.48
CA VAL A 125 2.16 -6.50 7.73
C VAL A 125 0.67 -6.57 7.43
N PHE A 126 -0.05 -7.45 8.10
CA PHE A 126 -1.50 -7.55 8.03
C PHE A 126 -2.12 -6.62 9.09
N GLU A 127 -2.80 -5.57 8.63
CA GLU A 127 -3.47 -4.59 9.48
C GLU A 127 -4.76 -4.08 8.81
N ASP A 128 -5.78 -3.77 9.61
CA ASP A 128 -7.08 -3.30 9.12
C ASP A 128 -7.66 -4.22 8.01
N GLU A 129 -7.61 -5.54 8.27
CA GLU A 129 -8.12 -6.61 7.40
C GLU A 129 -7.47 -6.70 6.00
N ALA A 130 -6.30 -6.08 5.81
CA ALA A 130 -5.57 -6.15 4.55
C ALA A 130 -4.05 -6.20 4.75
N TRP A 131 -3.34 -6.75 3.75
CA TRP A 131 -1.89 -6.67 3.72
C TRP A 131 -1.44 -5.26 3.33
N ARG A 132 -0.46 -4.75 4.05
CA ARG A 132 0.17 -3.46 3.81
C ARG A 132 1.66 -3.63 3.64
N VAL A 133 2.24 -2.83 2.75
CA VAL A 133 3.68 -2.82 2.50
C VAL A 133 4.38 -2.01 3.58
N ASP A 134 5.29 -2.64 4.32
CA ASP A 134 6.04 -2.00 5.39
C ASP A 134 7.37 -1.46 4.88
N LEU A 135 7.30 -0.36 4.12
CA LEU A 135 8.49 0.31 3.62
C LEU A 135 9.29 0.93 4.77
N PRO A 136 10.58 0.58 4.92
CA PRO A 136 11.44 1.21 5.91
C PRO A 136 11.78 2.64 5.45
N PHE A 137 11.26 3.61 6.18
CA PHE A 137 11.73 5.00 6.08
C PHE A 137 12.77 5.27 7.16
N PRO A 138 13.85 6.01 6.86
CA PRO A 138 14.79 6.42 7.88
C PRO A 138 14.07 7.25 8.96
N PRO A 139 14.49 7.16 10.23
CA PRO A 139 13.97 8.03 11.26
C PRO A 139 14.27 9.49 10.92
N LEU A 140 13.39 10.40 11.34
CA LEU A 140 13.64 11.82 11.20
C LEU A 140 14.63 12.28 12.28
N PRO A 141 15.60 13.15 11.95
CA PRO A 141 16.49 13.71 12.96
C PRO A 141 15.67 14.48 14.00
N PRO A 142 16.15 14.68 15.24
CA PRO A 142 15.44 15.49 16.22
C PRO A 142 15.21 16.93 15.72
N VAL A 143 14.09 17.54 16.11
CA VAL A 143 13.81 18.95 15.79
C VAL A 143 14.81 19.82 16.54
N GLN A 144 15.57 20.63 15.81
CA GLN A 144 16.52 21.58 16.38
C GLN A 144 15.76 22.84 16.79
N VAL A 145 15.77 23.18 18.08
CA VAL A 145 15.23 24.44 18.59
C VAL A 145 16.33 25.48 18.52
N ARG A 146 16.06 26.64 17.89
CA ARG A 146 17.01 27.76 17.90
C ARG A 146 17.17 28.25 19.34
N PRO A 147 18.39 28.41 19.87
CA PRO A 147 18.59 29.02 21.19
C PRO A 147 18.04 30.45 21.21
N GLY A 148 17.16 30.76 22.17
CA GLY A 148 16.72 32.14 22.45
C GLY A 148 15.23 32.45 22.32
N ASN A 149 14.35 31.48 22.06
CA ASN A 149 12.90 31.68 22.10
C ASN A 149 12.31 31.03 23.37
N ASN A 150 12.16 31.84 24.42
CA ASN A 150 11.33 31.55 25.60
C ASN A 150 9.97 32.23 25.42
#